data_AF-A0AAD3HSV1-F1
#
_entry.id   AF-A0AAD3HSV1-F1
#
_cell.length_a   1.000
_cell.length_b   1.000
_cell.length_c   1.000
_cell.angle_alpha   90.00
_cell.angle_beta   90.00
_cell.angle_gamma   90.00
#
_symmetry.space_group_name_H-M   'P 1'
#
loop_
_entity.id
_entity.type
_entity.pdbx_description
1 polymer ?
#
loop_
_entity_poly.entity_id
_entity_poly.type
_entity_poly.pdbx_seq_one_letter_code
_entity_poly.pdbx_strand_id
1 'polypeptide(L)'
;MVGLGVCCSICDSANKAALVCPACINNTLLYERRKMLLELSERRAELLEKLNSLIGQQAAHVELEVRRRQLAAEAETARQRVRRAEGALEQAKSAAALLRTQLACRRAATERGVGEVAARRAEQLAHHPTLLRYQALTHSHVAAMLLSEQRSKLAVLLDCLPLRVAAIRNVHPQQGGGGGLGVGGGGAAAADRGGGGGGAAAGGSPIQVTICNLKLPDAASVTSLMTQQPESTSSALGYLLLLTELLSTYLGGPLLHEGSFQAATSVVWQQHSFWNRRPSSSLARLPLFLEEG
;
A
#
# COMPACT_ATOMS: atom_id res chain seq x y z
N MET A 1 27.88 18.49 -90.11
CA MET A 1 26.76 18.00 -90.94
C MET A 1 26.01 19.21 -91.45
N VAL A 2 25.77 19.32 -92.75
CA VAL A 2 24.96 20.41 -93.33
C VAL A 2 23.50 20.14 -92.95
N GLY A 3 22.91 21.02 -92.15
CA GLY A 3 21.50 20.92 -91.79
C GLY A 3 20.65 21.12 -93.04
N LEU A 4 19.85 20.12 -93.41
CA LEU A 4 18.90 20.18 -94.51
C LEU A 4 17.98 21.39 -94.31
N GLY A 5 18.16 22.42 -95.14
CA GLY A 5 17.30 23.60 -95.11
C GLY A 5 15.89 23.19 -95.50
N VAL A 6 14.96 23.25 -94.55
CA VAL A 6 13.55 22.90 -94.78
C VAL A 6 12.92 23.97 -95.67
N CYS A 7 12.98 23.75 -96.99
CA CYS A 7 12.21 24.49 -97.96
C CYS A 7 10.72 24.41 -97.62
N CYS A 8 9.98 25.52 -97.75
CA CYS A 8 8.52 25.40 -97.80
C CYS A 8 8.13 24.69 -99.11
N SER A 9 6.99 24.01 -99.11
CA SER A 9 6.47 23.25 -100.27
C SER A 9 6.41 24.05 -101.57
N ILE A 10 6.28 25.37 -101.49
CA ILE A 10 6.26 26.31 -102.62
C ILE A 10 7.67 26.51 -103.24
N CYS A 11 8.73 26.46 -102.44
CA CYS A 11 10.11 26.58 -102.95
C CYS A 11 10.63 25.26 -103.48
N ASP A 12 10.27 24.17 -102.79
CA ASP A 12 10.64 22.79 -103.13
C ASP A 12 10.05 22.38 -104.49
N SER A 13 8.75 22.66 -104.70
CA SER A 13 8.07 22.43 -105.99
C SER A 13 8.53 23.36 -107.13
N ALA A 14 9.12 24.52 -106.81
CA ALA A 14 9.59 25.50 -107.79
C ALA A 14 11.08 25.38 -108.14
N ASN A 15 11.82 24.46 -107.51
CA ASN A 15 13.28 24.30 -107.67
C ASN A 15 14.08 25.61 -107.42
N LYS A 16 13.55 26.51 -106.58
CA LYS A 16 14.18 27.80 -106.24
C LYS A 16 14.97 27.69 -104.95
N ALA A 17 16.17 28.29 -104.93
CA ALA A 17 16.99 28.36 -103.73
C ALA A 17 16.22 28.99 -102.55
N ALA A 18 16.23 28.32 -101.39
CA ALA A 18 15.46 28.69 -100.20
C ALA A 18 15.72 30.13 -99.71
N LEU A 19 16.87 30.71 -100.04
CA LEU A 19 17.31 32.06 -99.67
C LEU A 19 16.53 33.21 -100.33
N VAL A 20 15.59 32.93 -101.25
CA VAL A 20 14.79 33.98 -101.95
C VAL A 20 13.37 34.10 -101.37
N CYS A 21 12.92 33.13 -100.57
CA CYS A 21 11.55 33.09 -100.04
C CYS A 21 11.48 33.61 -98.59
N PRO A 22 10.63 34.62 -98.29
CA PRO A 22 10.47 35.13 -96.91
C PRO A 22 10.10 34.05 -95.88
N ALA A 23 9.31 33.05 -96.27
CA ALA A 23 8.93 31.94 -95.38
C ALA A 23 10.10 30.99 -95.08
N CYS A 24 10.98 30.74 -96.05
CA CYS A 24 12.16 29.90 -95.86
C CYS A 24 13.24 30.64 -95.05
N ILE A 25 13.47 31.92 -95.32
CA ILE A 25 14.36 32.79 -94.55
C ILE A 25 13.88 32.90 -93.09
N ASN A 26 12.57 33.09 -92.86
CA ASN A 26 12.03 33.07 -91.51
C ASN A 26 12.18 31.69 -90.86
N ASN A 27 11.95 30.57 -91.56
CA ASN A 27 12.16 29.25 -90.98
C ASN A 27 13.61 28.98 -90.58
N THR A 28 14.61 29.37 -91.38
CA THR A 28 16.03 29.20 -91.01
C THR A 28 16.43 30.12 -89.86
N LEU A 29 16.04 31.40 -89.88
CA LEU A 29 16.33 32.34 -88.78
C LEU A 29 15.60 31.96 -87.48
N LEU A 30 14.35 31.48 -87.55
CA LEU A 30 13.61 30.98 -86.39
C LEU A 30 14.21 29.66 -85.88
N TYR A 31 14.70 28.79 -86.75
CA TYR A 31 15.38 27.56 -86.36
C TYR A 31 16.70 27.87 -85.64
N GLU A 32 17.57 28.71 -86.20
CA GLU A 32 18.83 29.09 -85.55
C GLU A 32 18.59 29.87 -84.25
N ARG A 33 17.62 30.81 -84.22
CA ARG A 33 17.22 31.49 -82.99
C ARG A 33 16.69 30.53 -81.94
N ARG A 34 15.88 29.53 -82.33
CA ARG A 34 15.36 28.51 -81.41
C ARG A 34 16.47 27.59 -80.91
N LYS A 35 17.41 27.19 -81.76
CA LYS A 35 18.60 26.40 -81.38
C LYS A 35 19.46 27.16 -80.38
N MET A 36 19.76 28.42 -80.66
CA MET A 36 20.58 29.26 -79.78
C MET A 36 19.87 29.57 -78.44
N LEU A 37 18.54 29.74 -78.46
CA LEU A 37 17.73 29.81 -77.22
C LEU A 37 17.74 28.50 -76.42
N LEU A 38 17.73 27.33 -77.08
CA LEU A 38 17.84 26.04 -76.41
C LEU A 38 19.22 25.87 -75.76
N GLU A 39 20.30 26.11 -76.50
CA GLU A 39 21.69 26.08 -76.01
C GLU A 39 21.89 27.03 -74.82
N LEU A 40 21.34 28.25 -74.87
CA LEU A 40 21.35 29.18 -73.74
C LEU A 40 20.51 28.69 -72.56
N SER A 41 19.39 27.99 -72.80
CA SER A 41 18.54 27.44 -71.73
C SER A 41 19.19 26.25 -71.03
N GLU A 42 19.85 25.36 -71.79
CA GLU A 42 20.65 24.24 -71.28
C GLU A 42 21.84 24.78 -70.48
N ARG A 43 22.57 25.76 -71.02
CA ARG A 43 23.70 26.37 -70.31
C ARG A 43 23.28 27.11 -69.05
N ARG A 44 22.09 27.73 -69.04
CA ARG A 44 21.49 28.30 -67.83
C ARG A 44 21.14 27.22 -66.81
N ALA A 45 20.58 26.09 -67.24
CA ALA A 45 20.26 24.97 -66.35
C ALA A 45 21.53 24.37 -65.70
N GLU A 46 22.58 24.09 -66.49
CA GLU A 46 23.87 23.62 -65.98
C GLU A 46 24.49 24.58 -64.95
N LEU A 47 24.41 25.89 -65.20
CA LEU A 47 24.95 26.89 -64.28
C LEU A 47 24.14 26.97 -62.99
N LEU A 48 22.81 26.88 -63.06
CA LEU A 48 21.94 26.83 -61.89
C LEU A 48 22.17 25.55 -61.06
N GLU A 49 22.35 24.40 -61.70
CA GLU A 49 22.65 23.13 -61.02
C GLU A 49 23.99 23.20 -60.29
N LYS A 50 25.04 23.74 -60.95
CA LYS A 50 26.34 23.99 -60.31
C LYS A 50 26.21 24.94 -59.11
N LEU A 51 25.49 26.04 -59.26
CA LEU A 51 25.27 27.02 -58.17
C LEU A 51 24.52 26.38 -56.99
N ASN A 52 23.46 25.62 -57.27
CA ASN A 52 22.71 24.87 -56.25
C ASN A 52 23.57 23.83 -55.53
N SER A 53 24.47 23.13 -56.25
CA SER A 53 25.39 22.16 -55.64
C SER A 53 26.37 22.82 -54.67
N LEU A 54 26.90 24.00 -55.02
CA LEU A 54 27.80 24.77 -54.16
C LEU A 54 27.07 25.35 -52.95
N ILE A 55 25.84 25.86 -53.13
CA ILE A 55 24.98 26.30 -52.01
C ILE A 55 24.70 25.14 -51.06
N GLY A 56 24.39 23.93 -51.58
CA GLY A 56 24.15 22.74 -50.76
C GLY A 56 25.37 22.32 -49.94
N GLN A 57 26.57 22.33 -50.54
CA GLN A 57 27.82 22.07 -49.84
C GLN A 57 28.12 23.11 -48.75
N GLN A 58 27.91 24.40 -49.05
CA GLN A 58 28.11 25.49 -48.10
C GLN A 58 27.10 25.43 -46.94
N ALA A 59 25.84 25.11 -47.22
CA ALA A 59 24.80 24.96 -46.19
C ALA A 59 25.14 23.83 -45.19
N ALA A 60 25.57 22.67 -45.68
CA ALA A 60 26.00 21.56 -44.83
C ALA A 60 27.20 21.93 -43.93
N HIS A 61 28.16 22.70 -44.46
CA HIS A 61 29.29 23.19 -43.65
C HIS A 61 28.82 24.15 -42.55
N VAL A 62 27.94 25.10 -42.87
CA VAL A 62 27.36 26.04 -41.89
C VAL A 62 26.56 25.31 -40.81
N GLU A 63 25.77 24.29 -41.17
CA GLU A 63 25.03 23.47 -40.20
C GLU A 63 25.97 22.76 -39.21
N LEU A 64 27.06 22.17 -39.70
CA LEU A 64 28.08 21.54 -38.86
C LEU A 64 28.78 22.53 -37.92
N GLU A 65 29.09 23.75 -38.39
CA GLU A 65 29.63 24.81 -37.53
C GLU A 65 28.66 25.25 -36.44
N VAL A 66 27.39 25.47 -36.79
CA VAL A 66 26.33 25.84 -35.83
C VAL A 66 26.19 24.75 -34.77
N ARG A 67 26.11 23.47 -35.19
CA ARG A 67 26.02 22.33 -34.27
C ARG A 67 27.25 22.21 -33.38
N ARG A 68 28.45 22.45 -33.90
CA ARG A 68 29.70 22.47 -33.10
C ARG A 68 29.68 23.57 -32.05
N ARG A 69 29.16 24.77 -32.38
CA ARG A 69 29.03 25.90 -31.43
C ARG A 69 27.99 25.61 -30.35
N GLN A 70 26.85 25.00 -30.71
CA GLN A 70 25.82 24.56 -29.76
C GLN A 70 26.39 23.54 -28.76
N LEU A 71 27.03 22.47 -29.24
CA LEU A 71 27.64 21.45 -28.38
C LEU A 71 28.75 22.02 -27.48
N ALA A 72 29.51 23.02 -27.95
CA ALA A 72 30.52 23.69 -27.14
C ALA A 72 29.87 24.49 -25.99
N ALA A 73 28.82 25.27 -26.27
CA ALA A 73 28.07 26.02 -25.25
C ALA A 73 27.37 25.09 -24.23
N GLU A 74 26.79 23.99 -24.70
CA GLU A 74 26.22 22.94 -23.84
C GLU A 74 27.29 22.33 -22.92
N ALA A 75 28.46 21.97 -23.46
CA ALA A 75 29.58 21.45 -22.67
C ALA A 75 30.10 22.47 -21.63
N GLU A 76 30.13 23.76 -21.96
CA GLU A 76 30.50 24.82 -21.01
C GLU A 76 29.47 24.98 -19.89
N THR A 77 28.17 25.02 -20.20
CA THR A 77 27.12 25.10 -19.18
C THR A 77 27.09 23.84 -18.30
N ALA A 78 27.33 22.65 -18.86
CA ALA A 78 27.48 21.41 -18.12
C ALA A 78 28.69 21.47 -17.15
N ARG A 79 29.86 21.93 -17.61
CA ARG A 79 31.06 22.15 -16.76
C ARG A 79 30.79 23.15 -15.63
N GLN A 80 30.06 24.23 -15.90
CA GLN A 80 29.67 25.19 -14.86
C GLN A 80 28.71 24.57 -13.83
N ARG A 81 27.75 23.74 -14.26
CA ARG A 81 26.85 23.00 -13.35
C ARG A 81 27.62 22.03 -12.46
N VAL A 82 28.57 21.28 -13.02
CA VAL A 82 29.45 20.37 -12.25
C VAL A 82 30.23 21.14 -11.18
N ARG A 83 30.93 22.22 -11.53
CA ARG A 83 31.67 23.05 -10.56
C ARG A 83 30.81 23.61 -9.44
N ARG A 84 29.56 24.03 -9.74
CA ARG A 84 28.60 24.48 -8.73
C ARG A 84 28.15 23.34 -7.82
N ALA A 85 27.92 22.15 -8.37
CA ALA A 85 27.55 20.96 -7.60
C ALA A 85 28.69 20.48 -6.70
N GLU A 86 29.94 20.50 -7.19
CA GLU A 86 31.15 20.20 -6.39
C GLU A 86 31.30 21.16 -5.21
N GLY A 87 31.18 22.47 -5.45
CA GLY A 87 31.22 23.49 -4.39
C GLY A 87 30.12 23.31 -3.34
N ALA A 88 28.88 23.03 -3.77
CA ALA A 88 27.77 22.75 -2.87
C ALA A 88 27.97 21.44 -2.08
N LEU A 89 28.58 20.42 -2.70
CA LEU A 89 28.90 19.15 -2.05
C LEU A 89 29.95 19.31 -0.94
N GLU A 90 31.01 20.09 -1.16
CA GLU A 90 32.02 20.36 -0.11
C GLU A 90 31.47 21.23 1.04
N GLN A 91 30.58 22.18 0.74
CA GLN A 91 29.84 22.92 1.77
C GLN A 91 28.94 21.99 2.59
N ALA A 92 28.21 21.07 1.92
CA ALA A 92 27.37 20.09 2.61
C ALA A 92 28.19 19.09 3.45
N LYS A 93 29.35 18.63 2.95
CA LYS A 93 30.28 17.75 3.70
C LYS A 93 30.81 18.42 4.96
N SER A 94 31.28 19.67 4.86
CA SER A 94 31.82 20.42 6.00
C SER A 94 30.73 20.74 7.04
N ALA A 95 29.54 21.16 6.61
CA ALA A 95 28.39 21.33 7.49
C ALA A 95 28.00 20.02 8.20
N ALA A 96 27.95 18.89 7.48
CA ALA A 96 27.68 17.58 8.05
C ALA A 96 28.76 17.13 9.05
N ALA A 97 30.04 17.47 8.82
CA ALA A 97 31.12 17.19 9.77
C ALA A 97 30.95 17.97 11.08
N LEU A 98 30.61 19.26 11.00
CA LEU A 98 30.31 20.10 12.18
C LEU A 98 29.11 19.58 12.97
N LEU A 99 28.03 19.17 12.30
CA LEU A 99 26.87 18.57 12.97
C LEU A 99 27.21 17.24 13.65
N ARG A 100 28.07 16.41 13.03
CA ARG A 100 28.55 15.15 13.64
C ARG A 100 29.35 15.39 14.91
N THR A 101 30.27 16.36 14.93
CA THR A 101 31.04 16.67 16.14
C THR A 101 30.16 17.25 17.24
N GLN A 102 29.23 18.15 16.91
CA GLN A 102 28.24 18.67 17.86
C GLN A 102 27.37 17.55 18.47
N LEU A 103 26.87 16.62 17.65
CA LEU A 103 26.09 15.48 18.12
C LEU A 103 26.91 14.52 18.98
N ALA A 104 28.18 14.28 18.66
CA ALA A 104 29.09 13.50 19.49
C ALA A 104 29.30 14.14 20.87
N CYS A 105 29.57 15.46 20.92
CA CYS A 105 29.69 16.20 22.17
C CYS A 105 28.41 16.16 23.01
N ARG A 106 27.23 16.30 22.38
CA ARG A 106 25.94 16.18 23.08
C ARG A 106 25.69 14.78 23.63
N ARG A 107 25.99 13.72 22.86
CA ARG A 107 25.88 12.32 23.31
C ARG A 107 26.78 12.04 24.51
N ALA A 108 28.06 12.41 24.43
CA ALA A 108 29.00 12.25 25.53
C ALA A 108 28.57 13.03 26.79
N ALA A 109 27.95 14.20 26.64
CA ALA A 109 27.38 14.95 27.76
C ALA A 109 26.16 14.23 28.38
N THR A 110 25.25 13.69 27.56
CA THR A 110 24.11 12.90 28.07
C THR A 110 24.55 11.59 28.71
N GLU A 111 25.57 10.92 28.19
CA GLU A 111 26.14 9.69 28.76
C GLU A 111 26.75 9.95 30.14
N ARG A 112 27.51 11.05 30.31
CA ARG A 112 28.00 11.49 31.63
C ARG A 112 26.85 11.79 32.59
N GLY A 113 25.84 12.54 32.17
CA GLY A 113 24.67 12.85 33.00
C GLY A 113 23.90 11.60 33.44
N VAL A 114 23.72 10.62 32.54
CA VAL A 114 23.12 9.31 32.88
C VAL A 114 24.01 8.54 33.87
N GLY A 115 25.33 8.55 33.68
CA GLY A 115 26.29 7.94 34.61
C GLY A 115 26.24 8.57 36.01
N GLU A 116 26.20 9.89 36.11
CA GLU A 116 26.07 10.63 37.38
C GLU A 116 24.74 10.33 38.09
N VAL A 117 23.63 10.31 37.36
CA VAL A 117 22.31 9.94 37.92
C VAL A 117 22.29 8.48 38.37
N ALA A 118 22.89 7.56 37.60
CA ALA A 118 23.01 6.16 37.98
C ALA A 118 23.87 5.97 39.24
N ALA A 119 25.00 6.68 39.35
CA ALA A 119 25.87 6.66 40.52
C ALA A 119 25.17 7.20 41.78
N ARG A 120 24.53 8.38 41.68
CA ARG A 120 23.74 8.96 42.79
C ARG A 120 22.57 8.05 43.20
N ARG A 121 21.93 7.39 42.23
CA ARG A 121 20.88 6.39 42.53
C ARG A 121 21.47 5.20 43.25
N ALA A 122 22.59 4.63 42.80
CA ALA A 122 23.25 3.51 43.48
C ALA A 122 23.64 3.86 44.93
N GLU A 123 24.16 5.07 45.15
CA GLU A 123 24.45 5.61 46.49
C GLU A 123 23.18 5.72 47.35
N GLN A 124 22.09 6.31 46.84
CA GLN A 124 20.82 6.39 47.57
C GLN A 124 20.23 5.01 47.90
N LEU A 125 20.31 4.05 46.97
CA LEU A 125 19.84 2.68 47.19
C LEU A 125 20.68 1.96 48.26
N ALA A 126 22.00 2.23 48.32
CA ALA A 126 22.90 1.68 49.34
C ALA A 126 22.60 2.18 50.76
N HIS A 127 22.09 3.41 50.91
CA HIS A 127 21.69 3.98 52.20
C HIS A 127 20.34 3.44 52.73
N HIS A 128 19.46 2.93 51.87
CA HIS A 128 18.09 2.53 52.25
C HIS A 128 17.65 1.12 51.78
N PRO A 129 18.48 0.06 51.90
CA PRO A 129 18.15 -1.28 51.41
C PRO A 129 16.94 -1.90 52.13
N THR A 130 16.75 -1.59 53.41
CA THR A 130 15.63 -2.09 54.24
C THR A 130 14.28 -1.51 53.80
N LEU A 131 14.23 -0.21 53.51
CA LEU A 131 13.02 0.47 53.04
C LEU A 131 12.61 -0.02 51.65
N LEU A 132 13.57 -0.21 50.75
CA LEU A 132 13.33 -0.77 49.41
C LEU A 132 12.83 -2.22 49.47
N ARG A 133 13.44 -3.03 50.35
CA ARG A 133 12.98 -4.41 50.60
C ARG A 133 11.56 -4.43 51.16
N TYR A 134 11.24 -3.52 52.08
CA TYR A 134 9.88 -3.39 52.61
C TYR A 134 8.88 -3.01 51.51
N GLN A 135 9.19 -1.99 50.68
CA GLN A 135 8.34 -1.57 49.56
C GLN A 135 8.15 -2.69 48.51
N ALA A 136 9.19 -3.44 48.20
CA ALA A 136 9.09 -4.58 47.27
C ALA A 136 8.21 -5.70 47.85
N LEU A 137 8.35 -6.00 49.15
CA LEU A 137 7.53 -7.00 49.83
C LEU A 137 6.06 -6.54 49.92
N THR A 138 5.77 -5.30 50.32
CA THR A 138 4.40 -4.79 50.38
C THR A 138 3.76 -4.74 49.00
N HIS A 139 4.47 -4.31 47.95
CA HIS A 139 3.97 -4.36 46.58
C HIS A 139 3.68 -5.80 46.13
N SER A 140 4.57 -6.76 46.41
CA SER A 140 4.35 -8.17 46.07
C SER A 140 3.14 -8.76 46.80
N HIS A 141 2.92 -8.39 48.06
CA HIS A 141 1.79 -8.82 48.86
C HIS A 141 0.47 -8.21 48.37
N VAL A 142 0.44 -6.90 48.09
CA VAL A 142 -0.73 -6.22 47.51
C VAL A 142 -1.06 -6.79 46.14
N ALA A 143 -0.07 -7.04 45.28
CA ALA A 143 -0.29 -7.68 43.98
C ALA A 143 -0.87 -9.10 44.14
N ALA A 144 -0.38 -9.90 45.10
CA ALA A 144 -0.95 -11.22 45.38
C ALA A 144 -2.39 -11.16 45.90
N MET A 145 -2.71 -10.19 46.78
CA MET A 145 -4.09 -9.96 47.24
C MET A 145 -5.00 -9.55 46.08
N LEU A 146 -4.60 -8.57 45.26
CA LEU A 146 -5.36 -8.14 44.08
C LEU A 146 -5.59 -9.28 43.09
N LEU A 147 -4.58 -10.12 42.82
CA LEU A 147 -4.74 -11.31 41.98
C LEU A 147 -5.70 -12.34 42.59
N SER A 148 -5.72 -12.50 43.92
CA SER A 148 -6.68 -13.38 44.60
C SER A 148 -8.11 -12.86 44.51
N GLU A 149 -8.30 -11.53 44.63
CA GLU A 149 -9.58 -10.85 44.52
C GLU A 149 -10.09 -10.80 43.07
N GLN A 150 -9.19 -10.62 42.10
CA GLN A 150 -9.52 -10.77 40.67
C GLN A 150 -9.98 -12.20 40.38
N ARG A 151 -9.28 -13.23 40.89
CA ARG A 151 -9.69 -14.63 40.70
C ARG A 151 -11.05 -14.94 41.32
N SER A 152 -11.36 -14.44 42.51
CA SER A 152 -12.68 -14.66 43.12
C SER A 152 -13.79 -13.93 42.37
N LYS A 153 -13.58 -12.67 41.94
CA LYS A 153 -14.52 -11.91 41.10
C LYS A 153 -14.73 -12.59 39.74
N LEU A 154 -13.68 -13.10 39.11
CA LEU A 154 -13.76 -13.85 37.85
C LEU A 154 -14.52 -15.17 38.01
N ALA A 155 -14.36 -15.88 39.13
CA ALA A 155 -15.13 -17.09 39.41
C ALA A 155 -16.63 -16.78 39.50
N VAL A 156 -17.02 -15.81 40.34
CA VAL A 156 -18.43 -15.37 40.48
C VAL A 156 -19.00 -14.87 39.15
N LEU A 157 -18.23 -14.15 38.35
CA LEU A 157 -18.65 -13.70 37.02
C LEU A 157 -18.87 -14.86 36.06
N LEU A 158 -18.04 -15.91 36.09
CA LEU A 158 -18.22 -17.11 35.28
C LEU A 158 -19.35 -18.02 35.81
N ASP A 159 -19.74 -17.90 37.08
CA ASP A 159 -20.96 -18.54 37.60
C ASP A 159 -22.22 -17.81 37.09
N CYS A 160 -22.20 -16.47 37.04
CA CYS A 160 -23.30 -15.65 36.50
C CYS A 160 -23.43 -15.74 34.96
N LEU A 161 -22.30 -15.76 34.24
CA LEU A 161 -22.22 -15.84 32.78
C LEU A 161 -21.41 -17.10 32.39
N PRO A 162 -22.00 -18.31 32.50
CA PRO A 162 -21.27 -19.56 32.31
C PRO A 162 -20.84 -19.75 30.85
N LEU A 163 -19.57 -19.44 30.59
CA LEU A 163 -18.85 -19.78 29.38
C LEU A 163 -18.30 -21.21 29.49
N ARG A 164 -18.89 -22.14 28.73
CA ARG A 164 -18.45 -23.54 28.66
C ARG A 164 -17.72 -23.77 27.35
N VAL A 165 -16.44 -24.15 27.43
CA VAL A 165 -15.64 -24.61 26.29
C VAL A 165 -15.54 -26.13 26.36
N ALA A 166 -16.20 -26.85 25.45
CA ALA A 166 -16.33 -28.30 25.53
C ALA A 166 -14.98 -29.07 25.45
N ALA A 167 -13.95 -28.47 24.84
CA ALA A 167 -12.65 -29.14 24.65
C ALA A 167 -11.69 -29.09 25.86
N ILE A 168 -11.87 -28.16 26.81
CA ILE A 168 -10.85 -27.90 27.86
C ILE A 168 -11.02 -28.83 29.08
N ARG A 169 -12.14 -29.58 29.18
CA ARG A 169 -12.43 -30.47 30.33
C ARG A 169 -11.93 -31.92 30.19
N ASN A 170 -10.96 -32.20 29.32
CA ASN A 170 -10.34 -33.52 29.17
C ASN A 170 -9.03 -33.71 29.97
N VAL A 171 -8.96 -33.18 31.20
CA VAL A 171 -7.98 -33.61 32.20
C VAL A 171 -8.68 -33.82 33.54
N HIS A 172 -9.06 -35.07 33.81
CA HIS A 172 -9.32 -35.52 35.18
C HIS A 172 -8.46 -36.77 35.44
N PRO A 173 -7.63 -36.79 36.48
CA PRO A 173 -6.83 -37.96 36.82
C PRO A 173 -7.75 -39.06 37.36
N GLN A 174 -7.69 -40.24 36.77
CA GLN A 174 -8.48 -41.40 37.20
C GLN A 174 -7.88 -41.98 38.49
N GLN A 175 -8.35 -41.52 39.66
CA GLN A 175 -7.88 -42.00 40.96
C GLN A 175 -8.86 -42.98 41.60
N GLY A 176 -8.39 -44.22 41.82
CA GLY A 176 -8.73 -45.09 42.95
C GLY A 176 -10.20 -45.44 43.20
N GLY A 177 -10.60 -46.66 42.85
CA GLY A 177 -11.89 -47.22 43.27
C GLY A 177 -11.94 -47.57 44.77
N GLY A 178 -13.15 -47.53 45.33
CA GLY A 178 -13.53 -48.03 46.64
C GLY A 178 -15.05 -48.28 46.66
N GLY A 179 -15.51 -49.33 47.35
CA GLY A 179 -16.94 -49.70 47.39
C GLY A 179 -17.82 -48.61 48.02
N GLY A 180 -19.14 -48.60 47.84
CA GLY A 180 -20.05 -49.73 47.60
C GLY A 180 -21.17 -49.68 48.67
N LEU A 181 -22.36 -50.21 48.37
CA LEU A 181 -23.66 -50.00 49.05
C LEU A 181 -24.40 -48.70 48.61
N GLY A 182 -25.67 -48.70 48.19
CA GLY A 182 -26.54 -49.86 47.90
C GLY A 182 -28.04 -49.72 48.25
N VAL A 183 -28.72 -48.61 47.89
CA VAL A 183 -30.20 -48.44 47.93
C VAL A 183 -30.61 -47.41 46.85
N GLY A 184 -31.76 -47.45 46.15
CA GLY A 184 -32.77 -48.51 46.03
C GLY A 184 -34.18 -48.04 45.58
N GLY A 185 -34.44 -47.94 44.28
CA GLY A 185 -35.77 -47.65 43.67
C GLY A 185 -36.04 -46.17 43.31
N GLY A 186 -36.82 -45.82 42.28
CA GLY A 186 -37.43 -46.64 41.21
C GLY A 186 -38.44 -45.87 40.34
N GLY A 187 -38.56 -46.21 39.04
CA GLY A 187 -39.57 -45.67 38.09
C GLY A 187 -39.27 -44.26 37.52
N ALA A 188 -39.69 -43.89 36.30
CA ALA A 188 -40.39 -44.63 35.24
C ALA A 188 -39.99 -44.08 33.84
N ALA A 189 -40.33 -44.80 32.78
CA ALA A 189 -39.88 -44.53 31.40
C ALA A 189 -40.81 -43.61 30.60
N ALA A 190 -40.25 -42.89 29.63
CA ALA A 190 -40.92 -42.49 28.39
C ALA A 190 -39.87 -42.34 27.27
N ALA A 191 -40.16 -42.87 26.09
CA ALA A 191 -39.36 -42.69 24.88
C ALA A 191 -39.94 -41.53 24.03
N ASP A 192 -39.16 -40.97 23.09
CA ASP A 192 -39.42 -41.22 21.66
C ASP A 192 -38.20 -40.84 20.77
N ARG A 193 -38.35 -41.16 19.47
CA ARG A 193 -37.37 -41.21 18.37
C ARG A 193 -36.74 -39.88 17.94
N GLY A 194 -35.60 -40.00 17.27
CA GLY A 194 -34.97 -38.91 16.51
C GLY A 194 -33.77 -39.36 15.66
N GLY A 195 -33.89 -40.48 14.93
CA GLY A 195 -32.81 -40.97 14.06
C GLY A 195 -32.75 -40.24 12.71
N GLY A 196 -31.56 -39.81 12.31
CA GLY A 196 -31.29 -39.22 10.99
C GLY A 196 -29.81 -39.32 10.65
N GLY A 197 -29.42 -40.29 9.82
CA GLY A 197 -28.03 -40.50 9.40
C GLY A 197 -27.71 -39.80 8.08
N GLY A 198 -26.45 -39.35 7.91
CA GLY A 198 -25.99 -38.75 6.66
C GLY A 198 -24.51 -38.39 6.63
N GLY A 199 -23.71 -39.24 5.96
CA GLY A 199 -22.59 -38.81 5.10
C GLY A 199 -21.41 -38.04 5.70
N ALA A 200 -20.38 -38.79 6.13
CA ALA A 200 -18.95 -38.50 6.03
C ALA A 200 -18.45 -37.08 5.63
N ALA A 201 -17.75 -36.43 6.57
CA ALA A 201 -16.57 -35.61 6.27
C ALA A 201 -15.53 -35.79 7.39
N ALA A 202 -14.26 -36.03 7.03
CA ALA A 202 -13.19 -36.14 8.01
C ALA A 202 -12.73 -34.74 8.44
N GLY A 203 -12.98 -34.39 9.69
CA GLY A 203 -12.55 -33.16 10.34
C GLY A 203 -12.91 -33.23 11.82
N GLY A 204 -12.00 -32.78 12.69
CA GLY A 204 -12.23 -32.86 14.14
C GLY A 204 -13.52 -32.14 14.54
N SER A 205 -14.32 -32.74 15.42
CA SER A 205 -15.57 -32.16 15.92
C SER A 205 -15.32 -30.72 16.40
N PRO A 206 -16.03 -29.71 15.88
CA PRO A 206 -15.76 -28.31 16.21
C PRO A 206 -15.92 -28.11 17.71
N ILE A 207 -15.02 -27.31 18.30
CA ILE A 207 -15.01 -27.02 19.73
C ILE A 207 -16.26 -26.18 20.04
N GLN A 208 -17.33 -26.83 20.47
CA GLN A 208 -18.56 -26.13 20.79
C GLN A 208 -18.33 -25.27 22.05
N VAL A 209 -18.45 -23.95 21.88
CA VAL A 209 -18.45 -22.98 22.98
C VAL A 209 -19.87 -22.50 23.19
N THR A 210 -20.31 -22.47 24.44
CA THR A 210 -21.63 -21.93 24.82
C THR A 210 -21.52 -20.90 25.92
N ILE A 211 -22.26 -19.81 25.83
CA ILE A 211 -22.41 -18.81 26.89
C ILE A 211 -23.86 -18.79 27.37
N CYS A 212 -24.10 -18.91 28.68
CA CYS A 212 -25.46 -19.00 29.24
C CYS A 212 -26.30 -20.13 28.60
N ASN A 213 -25.65 -21.22 28.17
CA ASN A 213 -26.19 -22.34 27.37
C ASN A 213 -26.60 -22.01 25.92
N LEU A 214 -26.44 -20.76 25.45
CA LEU A 214 -26.59 -20.39 24.04
C LEU A 214 -25.31 -20.77 23.27
N LYS A 215 -25.45 -21.22 22.02
CA LYS A 215 -24.31 -21.59 21.16
C LYS A 215 -23.65 -20.33 20.61
N LEU A 216 -22.33 -20.21 20.79
CA LEU A 216 -21.56 -19.19 20.09
C LEU A 216 -21.23 -19.70 18.68
N PRO A 217 -21.33 -18.85 17.64
CA PRO A 217 -21.01 -19.25 16.29
C PRO A 217 -19.50 -19.37 16.10
N ASP A 218 -19.06 -20.50 15.55
CA ASP A 218 -17.69 -20.66 15.02
C ASP A 218 -17.56 -19.93 13.68
N ALA A 219 -16.36 -19.51 13.30
CA ALA A 219 -16.09 -18.64 12.15
C ALA A 219 -16.64 -19.18 10.81
N ALA A 220 -16.65 -20.51 10.63
CA ALA A 220 -17.22 -21.17 9.44
C ALA A 220 -18.76 -21.28 9.48
N SER A 221 -19.39 -21.06 10.64
CA SER A 221 -20.81 -21.30 10.90
C SER A 221 -21.64 -20.03 11.14
N VAL A 222 -21.00 -18.86 11.31
CA VAL A 222 -21.65 -17.58 11.66
C VAL A 222 -22.86 -17.29 10.77
N THR A 223 -22.68 -17.30 9.45
CA THR A 223 -23.76 -17.00 8.50
C THR A 223 -24.91 -18.00 8.61
N SER A 224 -24.61 -19.31 8.73
CA SER A 224 -25.65 -20.35 8.83
C SER A 224 -26.44 -20.26 10.13
N LEU A 225 -25.78 -19.98 11.27
CA LEU A 225 -26.43 -19.83 12.58
C LEU A 225 -27.26 -18.56 12.66
N MET A 226 -26.75 -17.43 12.15
CA MET A 226 -27.49 -16.17 12.09
C MET A 226 -28.74 -16.29 11.19
N THR A 227 -28.71 -17.05 10.09
CA THR A 227 -29.90 -17.28 9.25
C THR A 227 -30.88 -18.29 9.86
N GLN A 228 -30.41 -19.31 10.58
CA GLN A 228 -31.29 -20.35 11.15
C GLN A 228 -31.90 -19.96 12.50
N GLN A 229 -31.17 -19.25 13.35
CA GLN A 229 -31.59 -18.88 14.72
C GLN A 229 -31.06 -17.47 15.10
N PRO A 230 -31.53 -16.40 14.41
CA PRO A 230 -31.00 -15.04 14.57
C PRO A 230 -31.03 -14.55 16.02
N GLU A 231 -32.19 -14.60 16.67
CA GLU A 231 -32.38 -14.12 18.06
C GLU A 231 -31.46 -14.79 19.08
N SER A 232 -31.28 -16.12 18.96
CA SER A 232 -30.45 -16.88 19.90
C SER A 232 -28.97 -16.59 19.72
N THR A 233 -28.54 -16.37 18.47
CA THR A 233 -27.15 -16.10 18.11
C THR A 233 -26.79 -14.65 18.46
N SER A 234 -27.68 -13.69 18.18
CA SER A 234 -27.49 -12.29 18.58
C SER A 234 -27.51 -12.11 20.10
N SER A 235 -28.39 -12.83 20.81
CA SER A 235 -28.37 -12.87 22.28
C SER A 235 -27.06 -13.44 22.83
N ALA A 236 -26.53 -14.51 22.22
CA ALA A 236 -25.23 -15.08 22.61
C ALA A 236 -24.07 -14.09 22.41
N LEU A 237 -24.07 -13.36 21.28
CA LEU A 237 -23.09 -12.30 21.00
C LEU A 237 -23.24 -11.11 21.96
N GLY A 238 -24.46 -10.74 22.34
CA GLY A 238 -24.72 -9.72 23.36
C GLY A 238 -24.18 -10.12 24.74
N TYR A 239 -24.44 -11.35 25.20
CA TYR A 239 -23.86 -11.85 26.46
C TYR A 239 -22.33 -11.94 26.40
N LEU A 240 -21.75 -12.24 25.23
CA LEU A 240 -20.30 -12.23 25.04
C LEU A 240 -19.74 -10.80 25.12
N LEU A 241 -20.43 -9.80 24.56
CA LEU A 241 -20.05 -8.39 24.69
C LEU A 241 -20.04 -7.98 26.18
N LEU A 242 -21.12 -8.24 26.90
CA LEU A 242 -21.23 -7.98 28.34
C LEU A 242 -20.11 -8.67 29.14
N LEU A 243 -19.83 -9.94 28.81
CA LEU A 243 -18.71 -10.69 29.40
C LEU A 243 -17.38 -9.98 29.14
N THR A 244 -17.08 -9.54 27.91
CA THR A 244 -15.82 -8.84 27.60
C THR A 244 -15.69 -7.49 28.28
N GLU A 245 -16.79 -6.74 28.41
CA GLU A 245 -16.83 -5.45 29.10
C GLU A 245 -16.54 -5.60 30.61
N LEU A 246 -17.20 -6.55 31.26
CA LEU A 246 -16.96 -6.87 32.67
C LEU A 246 -15.54 -7.41 32.90
N LEU A 247 -15.05 -8.30 32.03
CA LEU A 247 -13.67 -8.80 32.08
C LEU A 247 -12.64 -7.66 31.96
N SER A 248 -12.86 -6.70 31.07
CA SER A 248 -11.98 -5.53 30.95
C SER A 248 -11.96 -4.68 32.22
N THR A 249 -13.12 -4.55 32.87
CA THR A 249 -13.29 -3.79 34.12
C THR A 249 -12.57 -4.47 35.29
N TYR A 250 -12.65 -5.81 35.41
CA TYR A 250 -11.97 -6.55 36.48
C TYR A 250 -10.46 -6.73 36.25
N LEU A 251 -10.02 -6.84 35.00
CA LEU A 251 -8.60 -6.99 34.64
C LEU A 251 -7.87 -5.65 34.47
N GLY A 252 -8.59 -4.53 34.35
CA GLY A 252 -8.02 -3.20 34.08
C GLY A 252 -7.42 -3.06 32.68
N GLY A 253 -7.82 -3.91 31.74
CA GLY A 253 -7.27 -3.96 30.38
C GLY A 253 -7.97 -2.99 29.42
N PRO A 254 -7.26 -2.28 28.53
CA PRO A 254 -7.89 -1.47 27.50
C PRO A 254 -8.57 -2.36 26.45
N LEU A 255 -9.83 -2.07 26.12
CA LEU A 255 -10.51 -2.65 24.97
C LEU A 255 -10.29 -1.79 23.72
N LEU A 256 -10.04 -2.43 22.58
CA LEU A 256 -9.91 -1.78 21.26
C LEU A 256 -11.28 -1.33 20.71
N HIS A 257 -12.33 -2.06 21.07
CA HIS A 257 -13.71 -1.82 20.68
C HIS A 257 -14.54 -1.60 21.94
N GLU A 258 -15.45 -0.64 21.88
CA GLU A 258 -16.51 -0.50 22.88
C GLU A 258 -17.83 -1.02 22.34
N GLY A 259 -18.79 -1.24 23.21
CA GLY A 259 -20.14 -1.57 22.80
C GLY A 259 -21.19 -1.07 23.76
N SER A 260 -22.44 -1.26 23.35
CA SER A 260 -23.63 -1.05 24.15
C SER A 260 -24.34 -2.39 24.22
N PHE A 261 -24.32 -3.02 25.39
CA PHE A 261 -25.09 -4.23 25.65
C PHE A 261 -26.59 -3.90 25.66
N GLN A 262 -27.33 -4.57 24.77
CA GLN A 262 -28.79 -4.48 24.66
C GLN A 262 -29.38 -5.89 24.42
N ALA A 263 -28.81 -6.90 25.09
CA ALA A 263 -29.11 -8.31 24.82
C ALA A 263 -29.01 -8.65 23.32
N ALA A 264 -30.12 -9.06 22.70
CA ALA A 264 -30.18 -9.41 21.27
C ALA A 264 -29.82 -8.25 20.33
N THR A 265 -30.06 -6.98 20.69
CA THR A 265 -29.79 -5.82 19.81
C THR A 265 -28.48 -5.10 20.15
N SER A 266 -27.49 -5.85 20.65
CA SER A 266 -26.20 -5.29 21.07
C SER A 266 -25.38 -4.73 19.89
N VAL A 267 -24.62 -3.66 20.14
CA VAL A 267 -23.89 -2.88 19.13
C VAL A 267 -22.45 -2.63 19.58
N VAL A 268 -21.50 -2.69 18.65
CA VAL A 268 -20.06 -2.47 18.89
C VAL A 268 -19.52 -1.36 17.98
N TRP A 269 -18.52 -0.61 18.42
CA TRP A 269 -17.79 0.36 17.59
C TRP A 269 -16.31 0.41 17.98
N GLN A 270 -15.47 0.82 17.05
CA GLN A 270 -14.05 1.05 17.33
C GLN A 270 -13.85 2.45 17.93
N GLN A 271 -13.01 2.57 18.96
CA GLN A 271 -12.61 3.88 19.49
C GLN A 271 -11.73 4.62 18.48
N HIS A 272 -12.01 5.90 18.22
CA HIS A 272 -11.11 6.75 17.42
C HIS A 272 -9.88 7.19 18.22
N SER A 273 -10.04 7.43 19.53
CA SER A 273 -8.94 7.75 20.43
C SER A 273 -9.24 7.29 21.86
N PHE A 274 -8.19 7.06 22.65
CA PHE A 274 -8.30 6.66 24.06
C PHE A 274 -9.18 7.60 24.90
N TRP A 275 -9.19 8.89 24.55
CA TRP A 275 -9.97 9.93 25.24
C TRP A 275 -11.40 10.09 24.71
N ASN A 276 -11.67 9.69 23.46
CA ASN A 276 -13.02 9.75 22.88
C ASN A 276 -13.56 8.35 22.60
N ARG A 277 -14.29 7.87 23.61
CA ARG A 277 -15.01 6.60 23.66
C ARG A 277 -16.27 6.57 22.79
N ARG A 278 -16.83 7.72 22.42
CA ARG A 278 -18.09 7.78 21.65
C ARG A 278 -17.89 7.36 20.18
N PRO A 279 -18.87 6.69 19.55
CA PRO A 279 -18.82 6.40 18.12
C PRO A 279 -18.80 7.72 17.32
N SER A 280 -17.97 7.79 16.28
CA SER A 280 -17.79 8.99 15.45
C SER A 280 -18.99 9.31 14.55
N SER A 281 -19.80 8.31 14.20
CA SER A 281 -21.03 8.44 13.44
C SER A 281 -21.99 7.28 13.75
N SER A 282 -23.23 7.35 13.24
CA SER A 282 -24.15 6.21 13.26
C SER A 282 -23.63 5.03 12.45
N LEU A 283 -22.96 5.28 11.32
CA LEU A 283 -22.38 4.25 10.44
C LEU A 283 -21.14 3.56 11.03
N ALA A 284 -20.50 4.16 12.05
CA ALA A 284 -19.39 3.54 12.79
C ALA A 284 -19.87 2.50 13.83
N ARG A 285 -21.19 2.32 13.96
CA ARG A 285 -21.81 1.30 14.84
C ARG A 285 -22.04 0.03 14.05
N LEU A 286 -21.46 -1.07 14.52
CA LEU A 286 -21.58 -2.41 13.99
C LEU A 286 -22.60 -3.19 14.83
N PRO A 287 -23.78 -3.53 14.31
CA PRO A 287 -24.74 -4.37 15.03
C PRO A 287 -24.20 -5.80 15.16
N LEU A 288 -24.43 -6.43 16.31
CA LEU A 288 -24.16 -7.87 16.54
C LEU A 288 -25.39 -8.75 16.23
N PHE A 289 -26.31 -8.23 15.42
CA PHE A 289 -27.58 -8.84 15.08
C PHE A 289 -27.92 -8.60 13.60
N LEU A 290 -28.84 -9.41 13.08
CA LEU A 290 -29.50 -9.13 11.81
C LEU A 290 -30.81 -8.40 12.10
N GLU A 291 -31.06 -7.33 11.36
CA GLU A 291 -32.40 -6.73 11.28
C GLU A 291 -33.26 -7.61 10.36
N GLU A 292 -34.47 -7.95 10.80
CA GLU A 292 -35.48 -8.58 9.94
C GLU A 292 -35.96 -7.54 8.92
N GLY A 293 -35.80 -7.86 7.63
CA GLY A 293 -36.16 -6.99 6.50
C GLY A 293 -37.49 -7.34 5.85
#